data_AF-A0A915N4K4-F1
#
_entry.id   AF-A0A915N4K4-F1
#
_cell.length_a   1.000
_cell.length_b   1.000
_cell.length_c   1.000
_cell.angle_alpha   90.00
_cell.angle_beta   90.00
_cell.angle_gamma   90.00
#
_symmetry.space_group_name_H-M   'P 1'
#
loop_
_entity.id
_entity.type
_entity.pdbx_description
1 polymer ?
#
loop_
_entity_poly.entity_id
_entity_poly.type
_entity_poly.pdbx_seq_one_letter_code
_entity_poly.pdbx_strand_id
1 'polypeptide(L)'
;MCTAAIRPPVEETVAFLKALLQAHGKDFLEKLFGEEARNSLAGMGGVDKVAVALSQSPTLEAFGVEMKMSPTELGRMASVLQAIASSDENSGFTPNEAADFRFFVQKLQETGFF
;
A
#
# COMPACT_ATOMS: atom_id res chain seq x y z
N MET A 1 -17.40 -18.94 -9.16
CA MET A 1 -16.48 -18.63 -10.28
C MET A 1 -15.33 -17.85 -9.68
N CYS A 2 -14.17 -18.47 -9.49
CA CYS A 2 -13.01 -17.79 -8.92
C CYS A 2 -12.36 -16.97 -10.03
N THR A 3 -12.81 -15.73 -10.21
CA THR A 3 -12.04 -14.74 -10.94
C THR A 3 -10.75 -14.58 -10.15
N ALA A 4 -9.65 -15.18 -10.61
CA ALA A 4 -8.34 -14.93 -10.01
C ALA A 4 -8.15 -13.41 -10.09
N ALA A 5 -8.20 -12.74 -8.94
CA ALA A 5 -7.98 -11.31 -8.91
C ALA A 5 -6.55 -11.09 -9.42
N ILE A 6 -6.44 -10.49 -10.60
CA ILE A 6 -5.15 -10.19 -11.20
C ILE A 6 -4.67 -8.94 -10.50
N ARG A 7 -3.45 -8.99 -9.96
CA ARG A 7 -2.87 -7.80 -9.35
C ARG A 7 -2.78 -6.66 -10.36
N PRO A 8 -2.99 -5.41 -9.91
CA PRO A 8 -2.83 -4.26 -10.78
C PRO A 8 -1.43 -4.28 -11.43
N PRO A 9 -1.34 -4.05 -12.75
CA PRO A 9 -0.06 -3.86 -13.44
C PRO A 9 0.77 -2.79 -12.76
N VAL A 10 2.09 -2.92 -12.85
CA VAL A 10 3.04 -1.95 -12.24
C VAL A 10 2.69 -0.52 -12.64
N GLU A 11 2.44 -0.28 -13.92
CA GLU A 11 2.14 1.06 -14.44
C GLU A 11 0.87 1.66 -13.82
N GLU A 12 -0.17 0.85 -13.62
CA GLU A 12 -1.41 1.27 -12.95
C GLU A 12 -1.16 1.55 -11.46
N THR A 13 -0.40 0.69 -10.77
CA THR A 13 -0.02 0.91 -9.36
C THR A 13 0.79 2.20 -9.20
N VAL A 14 1.74 2.47 -10.12
CA VAL A 14 2.53 3.71 -10.13
C VAL A 14 1.63 4.93 -10.29
N ALA A 15 0.76 4.91 -11.30
CA ALA A 15 -0.15 6.02 -11.57
C ALA A 15 -1.08 6.28 -10.37
N PHE A 16 -1.58 5.22 -9.76
CA PHE A 16 -2.45 5.29 -8.60
C PHE A 16 -1.74 5.88 -7.37
N LEU A 17 -0.56 5.37 -7.00
CA LEU A 17 0.20 5.91 -5.87
C LEU A 17 0.60 7.37 -6.09
N LYS A 18 0.96 7.75 -7.33
CA LYS A 18 1.24 9.16 -7.69
C LYS A 18 -0.01 10.02 -7.54
N ALA A 19 -1.17 9.53 -7.98
CA ALA A 19 -2.45 10.25 -7.83
C ALA A 19 -2.81 10.46 -6.34
N LEU A 20 -2.62 9.45 -5.49
CA LEU A 20 -2.85 9.58 -4.04
C LEU A 20 -1.94 10.64 -3.41
N LEU A 21 -0.64 10.63 -3.75
CA LEU A 21 0.31 11.62 -3.24
C LEU A 21 0.00 13.04 -3.75
N GLN A 22 -0.57 13.17 -4.95
CA GLN A 22 -1.03 14.46 -5.47
C GLN A 22 -2.30 14.94 -4.77
N ALA A 23 -3.23 14.03 -4.45
CA ALA A 23 -4.50 14.36 -3.80
C ALA A 23 -4.34 14.67 -2.31
N HIS A 24 -3.56 13.85 -1.60
CA HIS A 24 -3.47 13.86 -0.13
C HIS A 24 -2.13 14.40 0.40
N GLY A 25 -1.13 14.59 -0.47
CA GLY A 25 0.17 15.14 -0.13
C GLY A 25 1.32 14.13 -0.15
N LYS A 26 2.54 14.64 -0.18
CA LYS A 26 3.77 13.84 -0.36
C LYS A 26 4.05 12.88 0.80
N ASP A 27 3.50 13.15 1.98
CA ASP A 27 3.72 12.37 3.20
C ASP A 27 2.52 11.47 3.52
N PHE A 28 1.52 11.39 2.63
CA PHE A 28 0.34 10.57 2.80
C PHE A 28 0.65 9.10 3.10
N LEU A 29 1.62 8.52 2.37
CA LEU A 29 2.00 7.12 2.48
C LEU A 29 2.84 6.81 3.74
N GLU A 30 3.28 7.83 4.49
CA GLU A 30 3.92 7.67 5.80
C GLU A 30 3.00 6.94 6.78
N LYS A 31 1.69 7.19 6.72
CA LYS A 31 0.68 6.54 7.57
C LYS A 31 0.63 5.02 7.34
N LEU A 32 0.93 4.56 6.13
CA LEU A 32 0.92 3.14 5.76
C LEU A 32 2.25 2.47 6.05
N PHE A 33 3.34 3.03 5.53
CA PHE A 33 4.66 2.38 5.52
C PHE A 33 5.58 2.84 6.65
N GLY A 34 5.26 3.94 7.34
CA GLY A 34 6.11 4.58 8.36
C GLY A 34 6.98 5.72 7.81
N GLU A 35 7.87 6.25 8.64
CA GLU A 35 8.66 7.46 8.36
C GLU A 35 9.52 7.36 7.09
N GLU A 36 9.95 6.15 6.71
CA GLU A 36 10.71 5.88 5.48
C GLU A 36 9.93 6.23 4.19
N ALA A 37 8.59 6.29 4.28
CA ALA A 37 7.73 6.66 3.17
C ALA A 37 7.50 8.16 3.00
N ARG A 38 8.05 8.99 3.89
CA ARG A 38 8.00 10.45 3.79
C ARG A 38 8.57 10.93 2.46
N ASN A 39 8.14 12.11 2.00
CA ASN A 39 8.58 12.72 0.75
C ASN A 39 8.38 11.82 -0.48
N SER A 40 7.17 11.26 -0.64
CA SER A 40 6.82 10.40 -1.79
C SER A 40 7.66 9.13 -1.88
N LEU A 41 7.81 8.43 -0.75
CA LEU A 41 8.55 7.17 -0.63
C LEU A 41 10.05 7.32 -0.90
N ALA A 42 10.63 8.49 -0.66
CA ALA A 42 12.04 8.76 -0.98
C ALA A 42 13.00 7.82 -0.24
N GLY A 43 12.76 7.52 1.05
CA GLY A 43 13.56 6.56 1.83
C GLY A 43 13.45 5.12 1.30
N MET A 44 12.31 4.79 0.71
CA MET A 44 12.03 3.48 0.10
C MET A 44 12.53 3.35 -1.35
N GLY A 45 13.11 4.41 -1.93
CA GLY A 45 13.59 4.44 -3.32
C GLY A 45 12.56 4.95 -4.33
N GLY A 46 11.52 5.63 -3.85
CA GLY A 46 10.50 6.33 -4.64
C GLY A 46 9.27 5.50 -4.96
N VAL A 47 8.23 6.19 -5.45
CA VAL A 47 6.93 5.61 -5.78
C VAL A 47 7.05 4.47 -6.79
N ASP A 48 7.88 4.65 -7.82
CA ASP A 48 8.06 3.66 -8.87
C ASP A 48 8.61 2.33 -8.32
N LYS A 49 9.58 2.39 -7.40
CA LYS A 49 10.14 1.18 -6.78
C LYS A 49 9.13 0.45 -5.90
N VAL A 50 8.39 1.20 -5.07
CA VAL A 50 7.38 0.61 -4.17
C VAL A 50 6.21 0.01 -4.96
N ALA A 51 5.78 0.67 -6.03
CA ALA A 51 4.75 0.14 -6.92
C ALA A 51 5.18 -1.16 -7.60
N VAL A 52 6.43 -1.24 -8.07
CA VAL A 52 7.01 -2.47 -8.63
C VAL A 52 6.97 -3.58 -7.57
N ALA A 53 7.45 -3.30 -6.35
CA ALA A 53 7.44 -4.28 -5.27
C ALA A 53 6.02 -4.74 -4.93
N LEU A 54 5.04 -3.84 -4.82
CA LEU A 54 3.64 -4.22 -4.55
C LEU A 54 3.02 -5.10 -5.64
N SER A 55 3.33 -4.83 -6.91
CA SER A 55 2.80 -5.62 -8.03
C SER A 55 3.52 -6.96 -8.20
N GLN A 56 4.82 -7.06 -7.87
CA GLN A 56 5.61 -8.27 -8.08
C GLN A 56 5.65 -9.20 -6.85
N SER A 57 5.63 -8.68 -5.63
CA SER A 57 5.85 -9.46 -4.40
C SER A 57 4.63 -10.30 -4.02
N PRO A 58 4.59 -11.64 -4.13
CA PRO A 58 3.39 -12.47 -3.97
C PRO A 58 2.63 -12.26 -2.65
N THR A 59 3.35 -12.00 -1.56
CA THR A 59 2.78 -11.77 -0.23
C THR A 59 3.39 -10.53 0.42
N LEU A 60 2.76 -10.09 1.50
CA LEU A 60 3.23 -9.01 2.34
C LEU A 60 4.64 -9.30 2.86
N GLU A 61 4.97 -10.53 3.25
CA GLU A 61 6.34 -10.86 3.69
C GLU A 61 7.37 -10.70 2.56
N ALA A 62 7.03 -11.14 1.35
CA ALA A 62 7.90 -10.97 0.18
C ALA A 62 8.11 -9.48 -0.14
N PHE A 63 7.09 -8.64 0.05
CA PHE A 63 7.21 -7.19 -0.07
C PHE A 63 8.10 -6.61 1.04
N GLY A 64 7.90 -7.03 2.28
CA GLY A 64 8.71 -6.58 3.42
C GLY A 64 10.20 -6.88 3.24
N VAL A 65 10.54 -8.06 2.72
CA VAL A 65 11.94 -8.43 2.42
C VAL A 65 12.54 -7.54 1.33
N GLU A 66 11.82 -7.32 0.23
CA GLU A 66 12.28 -6.48 -0.88
C GLU A 66 12.50 -5.02 -0.44
N MET A 67 11.58 -4.51 0.37
CA MET A 67 11.64 -3.15 0.91
C MET A 67 12.51 -3.02 2.16
N LYS A 68 13.13 -4.12 2.62
CA LYS A 68 13.96 -4.18 3.84
C LYS A 68 13.24 -3.67 5.09
N MET A 69 11.93 -3.90 5.17
CA MET A 69 11.11 -3.55 6.32
C MET A 69 11.39 -4.50 7.49
N SER A 70 11.39 -3.97 8.70
CA SER A 70 11.41 -4.78 9.91
C SER A 70 10.08 -5.52 10.10
N PRO A 71 10.06 -6.64 10.86
CA PRO A 71 8.82 -7.34 11.19
C PRO A 71 7.77 -6.46 11.87
N THR A 72 8.22 -5.47 12.65
CA THR A 72 7.34 -4.51 13.33
C THR A 72 6.67 -3.55 12.34
N GLU A 73 7.42 -3.03 11.36
CA GLU A 73 6.88 -2.17 10.31
C GLU A 73 5.91 -2.96 9.41
N LEU A 74 6.26 -4.21 9.10
CA LEU A 74 5.41 -5.09 8.31
C LEU A 74 4.09 -5.40 9.02
N GLY A 75 4.13 -5.69 10.33
CA GLY A 75 2.93 -5.91 11.13
C GLY A 75 2.04 -4.67 11.23
N ARG A 76 2.65 -3.48 11.32
CA ARG A 76 1.90 -2.21 11.27
C ARG A 76 1.20 -2.05 9.92
N MET A 77 1.92 -2.26 8.82
CA MET A 77 1.36 -2.18 7.47
C MET A 77 0.20 -3.17 7.29
N ALA A 78 0.35 -4.43 7.74
CA ALA A 78 -0.71 -5.43 7.70
C ALA A 78 -1.98 -4.95 8.42
N SER A 79 -1.80 -4.43 9.64
CA SER A 79 -2.91 -3.93 10.47
C SER A 79 -3.63 -2.76 9.80
N VAL A 80 -2.87 -1.83 9.22
CA VAL A 80 -3.43 -0.66 8.52
C VAL A 80 -4.18 -1.08 7.25
N LEU A 81 -3.63 -2.00 6.45
CA LEU A 81 -4.30 -2.55 5.27
C LEU A 81 -5.61 -3.25 5.66
N GLN A 82 -5.57 -4.07 6.72
CA GLN A 82 -6.75 -4.74 7.25
C GLN A 82 -7.81 -3.75 7.74
N ALA A 83 -7.39 -2.67 8.42
CA ALA A 83 -8.28 -1.60 8.88
C ALA A 83 -8.98 -0.91 7.70
N ILE A 84 -8.24 -0.54 6.66
CA ILE A 84 -8.81 0.07 5.45
C ILE A 84 -9.79 -0.87 4.74
N ALA A 85 -9.44 -2.16 4.61
CA ALA A 85 -10.30 -3.17 3.99
C ALA A 85 -11.63 -3.33 4.74
N SER A 86 -11.56 -3.34 6.07
CA SER A 86 -12.70 -3.47 6.98
C SER A 86 -13.49 -2.16 7.17
N SER A 87 -13.05 -1.03 6.61
CA SER A 87 -13.60 0.32 6.89
C SER A 87 -13.47 0.74 8.36
N ASP A 88 -12.41 0.29 9.03
CA ASP A 88 -12.12 0.66 10.40
C ASP A 88 -11.55 2.09 10.48
N GLU A 89 -12.13 2.88 11.39
CA GLU A 89 -11.76 4.26 11.66
C GLU A 89 -10.35 4.36 12.29
N ASN A 90 -9.82 3.25 12.81
CA ASN A 90 -8.49 3.15 13.44
C ASN A 90 -7.34 2.96 12.44
N SER A 91 -7.61 3.07 11.13
CA SER A 91 -6.56 2.97 10.10
C SER A 91 -5.54 4.13 10.14
N GLY A 92 -5.83 5.22 10.84
CA GLY A 92 -5.02 6.44 10.84
C GLY A 92 -5.23 7.32 9.61
N PHE A 93 -6.15 6.93 8.72
CA PHE A 93 -6.59 7.70 7.57
C PHE A 93 -7.92 8.40 7.85
N THR A 94 -8.12 9.57 7.27
CA THR A 94 -9.44 10.21 7.22
C THR A 94 -10.40 9.38 6.36
N PRO A 95 -11.73 9.54 6.52
CA PRO A 95 -12.70 8.77 5.74
C PRO A 95 -12.52 8.89 4.22
N ASN A 96 -12.16 10.08 3.72
CA ASN A 96 -11.92 10.31 2.29
C ASN A 96 -10.65 9.60 1.81
N GLU A 97 -9.55 9.76 2.56
CA GLU A 97 -8.28 9.08 2.28
C GLU A 97 -8.44 7.55 2.26
N ALA A 98 -9.12 7.01 3.27
CA ALA A 98 -9.39 5.58 3.37
C ALA A 98 -10.26 5.10 2.20
N ALA A 99 -11.28 5.86 1.80
CA ALA A 99 -12.15 5.52 0.68
C ALA A 99 -11.40 5.47 -0.66
N ASP A 100 -10.55 6.48 -0.93
CA ASP A 100 -9.73 6.52 -2.15
C ASP A 100 -8.75 5.35 -2.21
N PHE A 101 -8.23 4.92 -1.06
CA PHE A 101 -7.25 3.84 -0.99
C PHE A 101 -7.88 2.44 -0.93
N ARG A 102 -9.12 2.35 -0.44
CA ARG A 102 -9.84 1.10 -0.21
C ARG A 102 -9.94 0.22 -1.44
N PHE A 103 -10.21 0.80 -2.60
CA PHE A 103 -10.34 0.02 -3.83
C PHE A 103 -9.05 -0.78 -4.11
N PHE A 104 -7.90 -0.15 -3.96
CA PHE A 104 -6.61 -0.80 -4.15
C PHE A 104 -6.30 -1.84 -3.07
N VAL A 105 -6.59 -1.54 -1.81
CA VAL A 105 -6.42 -2.48 -0.69
C VAL A 105 -7.29 -3.73 -0.88
N GLN A 106 -8.53 -3.57 -1.33
CA GLN A 106 -9.40 -4.70 -1.65
C GLN A 106 -8.81 -5.57 -2.76
N LYS A 107 -8.22 -4.97 -3.80
CA LYS A 107 -7.55 -5.74 -4.86
C LYS A 107 -6.38 -6.55 -4.32
N LEU A 108 -5.55 -5.95 -3.45
CA LEU A 108 -4.47 -6.68 -2.80
C LEU A 108 -4.99 -7.85 -1.96
N GLN A 109 -6.07 -7.64 -1.19
CA GLN A 109 -6.70 -8.68 -0.39
C GLN A 109 -7.27 -9.82 -1.25
N GLU A 110 -7.96 -9.49 -2.35
CA GLU A 110 -8.50 -10.48 -3.29
C GLU A 110 -7.40 -11.34 -3.93
N THR A 111 -6.17 -10.81 -4.05
CA THR A 111 -5.02 -11.54 -4.59
C THR A 111 -4.30 -12.42 -3.56
N GLY A 112 -4.71 -12.36 -2.28
CA GLY A 112 -4.04 -13.06 -1.18
C GLY A 112 -2.72 -12.44 -0.76
N PHE A 113 -2.54 -11.14 -1.01
CA PHE A 113 -1.30 -10.43 -0.63
C PHE A 113 -1.10 -10.37 0.88
N PHE A 114 -2.17 -10.19 1.64
CA PHE A 114 -2.19 -10.11 3.11
C PHE A 114 -3.46 -10.73 3.69
#